data_AF-A0A838MXR5-F1
#
_entry.id   AF-A0A838MXR5-F1
#
_cell.length_a   1.000
_cell.length_b   1.000
_cell.length_c   1.000
_cell.angle_alpha   90.00
_cell.angle_beta   90.00
_cell.angle_gamma   90.00
#
_symmetry.space_group_name_H-M   'P 1'
#
loop_
_entity.id
_entity.type
_entity.pdbx_description
1 polymer ?
#
loop_
_entity_poly.entity_id
_entity_poly.type
_entity_poly.pdbx_seq_one_letter_code
_entity_poly.pdbx_strand_id
1 'polypeptide(L)'
;MSDVSVDEVRRTALDRIEQSERHHRAAFVGAAVVEASFLAGFLLLADFSDRTHVLLLLATIAIYTILAFGLFALGAHVNHNTRRVLKAIELLGSRSADDGR
;
A
#
# COMPACT_ATOMS: atom_id res chain seq x y z
N MET A 1 21.24 -9.85 -31.12
CA MET A 1 20.24 -10.84 -30.67
C MET A 1 20.17 -10.88 -29.13
N SER A 2 20.23 -9.70 -28.50
CA SER A 2 20.40 -9.49 -27.05
C SER A 2 19.41 -8.47 -26.48
N ASP A 3 18.73 -7.68 -27.33
CA ASP A 3 17.68 -6.74 -26.89
C ASP A 3 16.40 -7.44 -26.44
N VAL A 4 16.07 -8.57 -27.07
CA VAL A 4 14.84 -9.34 -26.78
C VAL A 4 14.84 -9.86 -25.34
N SER A 5 15.98 -10.31 -24.80
CA SER A 5 16.04 -10.84 -23.44
C SER A 5 15.92 -9.75 -22.37
N VAL A 6 16.48 -8.57 -22.60
CA VAL A 6 16.40 -7.43 -21.68
C VAL A 6 14.99 -6.83 -21.68
N ASP A 7 14.37 -6.70 -22.86
CA ASP A 7 12.99 -6.23 -22.99
C ASP A 7 11.98 -7.16 -22.30
N GLU A 8 12.20 -8.48 -22.37
CA GLU A 8 11.33 -9.49 -21.76
C GLU A 8 11.46 -9.53 -20.23
N VAL A 9 12.68 -9.39 -19.70
CA VAL A 9 12.92 -9.21 -18.26
C VAL A 9 12.29 -7.91 -17.75
N ARG A 10 12.40 -6.80 -18.51
CA ARG A 10 11.76 -5.53 -18.18
C ARG A 10 10.24 -5.66 -18.15
N ARG A 11 9.63 -6.29 -19.16
CA ARG A 11 8.19 -6.53 -19.22
C ARG A 11 7.69 -7.36 -18.04
N THR A 12 8.37 -8.47 -17.74
CA THR A 12 8.00 -9.35 -16.63
C THR A 12 8.08 -8.62 -15.28
N ALA A 13 9.07 -7.76 -15.09
CA ALA A 13 9.19 -6.93 -13.90
C ALA A 13 8.07 -5.89 -13.80
N LEU A 14 7.72 -5.23 -14.90
CA LEU A 14 6.62 -4.25 -14.95
C LEU A 14 5.26 -4.89 -14.66
N ASP A 15 4.95 -6.03 -15.29
CA ASP A 15 3.70 -6.75 -15.08
C ASP A 15 3.54 -7.17 -13.61
N ARG A 16 4.63 -7.60 -12.96
CA ARG A 16 4.61 -8.00 -11.55
C ARG A 16 4.38 -6.81 -10.61
N ILE A 17 4.91 -5.63 -10.94
CA ILE A 17 4.68 -4.39 -10.19
C ILE A 17 3.22 -3.96 -10.32
N GLU A 18 2.70 -3.93 -11.55
CA GLU A 18 1.32 -3.52 -11.83
C GLU A 18 0.30 -4.46 -11.18
N GLN A 19 0.56 -5.78 -11.21
CA GLN A 19 -0.27 -6.77 -10.54
C GLN A 19 -0.24 -6.61 -9.01
N SER A 20 0.92 -6.34 -8.41
CA SER A 20 1.04 -6.08 -6.97
C SER A 20 0.27 -4.82 -6.56
N GLU A 21 0.42 -3.73 -7.33
CA GLU A 21 -0.25 -2.46 -7.06
C GLU A 21 -1.78 -2.59 -7.14
N ARG A 22 -2.28 -3.31 -8.15
CA ARG A 22 -3.72 -3.58 -8.30
C ARG A 22 -4.28 -4.41 -7.14
N HIS A 23 -3.57 -5.46 -6.71
CA HIS A 23 -4.00 -6.26 -5.56
C HIS A 23 -3.99 -5.47 -4.26
N HIS A 24 -2.96 -4.65 -4.01
CA HIS A 24 -2.91 -3.78 -2.85
C HIS A 24 -4.06 -2.76 -2.83
N ARG A 25 -4.33 -2.12 -3.98
CA ARG A 25 -5.46 -1.20 -4.11
C ARG A 25 -6.79 -1.89 -3.91
N ALA A 26 -6.98 -3.08 -4.50
CA ALA A 26 -8.20 -3.87 -4.34
C ALA A 26 -8.40 -4.31 -2.88
N ALA A 27 -7.36 -4.78 -2.20
CA ALA A 27 -7.40 -5.16 -0.80
C ALA A 27 -7.73 -3.96 0.11
N PHE A 28 -7.14 -2.79 -0.15
CA PHE A 28 -7.43 -1.57 0.60
C PHE A 28 -8.88 -1.11 0.42
N VAL A 29 -9.37 -1.06 -0.82
CA VAL A 29 -10.77 -0.70 -1.11
C VAL A 29 -11.72 -1.72 -0.50
N GLY A 30 -11.42 -3.02 -0.59
CA GLY A 30 -12.22 -4.08 0.02
C GLY A 30 -12.31 -3.93 1.54
N ALA A 31 -11.16 -3.70 2.20
CA ALA A 31 -11.12 -3.45 3.63
C ALA A 31 -11.96 -2.21 4.02
N ALA A 32 -11.80 -1.11 3.28
CA ALA A 32 -12.56 0.12 3.53
C ALA A 32 -14.08 -0.07 3.38
N VAL A 33 -14.53 -0.84 2.38
CA VAL A 33 -15.96 -1.15 2.18
C VAL A 33 -16.50 -2.01 3.31
N VAL A 34 -15.78 -3.06 3.69
CA VAL A 34 -16.17 -3.95 4.81
C VAL A 34 -16.26 -3.14 6.10
N GLU A 35 -15.25 -2.34 6.40
CA GLU A 35 -15.22 -1.55 7.61
C GLU A 35 -16.31 -0.48 7.66
N ALA A 36 -16.56 0.22 6.55
CA ALA A 36 -17.66 1.17 6.45
C ALA A 36 -19.02 0.49 6.65
N SER A 37 -19.20 -0.74 6.15
CA SER A 37 -20.44 -1.50 6.33
C SER A 37 -20.67 -1.90 7.80
N PHE A 38 -19.62 -2.32 8.51
CA PHE A 38 -19.69 -2.58 9.95
C PHE A 38 -19.97 -1.32 10.76
N LEU A 39 -19.30 -0.21 10.44
CA LEU A 39 -19.53 1.06 11.11
C LEU A 39 -20.97 1.55 10.89
N ALA A 40 -21.47 1.49 9.66
CA ALA A 40 -22.86 1.83 9.35
C ALA A 40 -23.84 0.92 10.11
N GLY A 41 -23.61 -0.40 10.12
CA GLY A 41 -24.41 -1.34 10.89
C GLY A 41 -24.42 -1.01 12.38
N PHE A 42 -23.26 -0.69 12.95
CA PHE A 42 -23.15 -0.27 14.35
C PHE A 42 -23.97 1.00 14.61
N LEU A 43 -23.83 2.03 13.77
CA LEU A 43 -24.55 3.30 13.95
C LEU A 43 -26.07 3.14 13.85
N LEU A 44 -26.56 2.19 13.05
CA LEU A 44 -27.99 1.90 12.90
C LEU A 44 -28.56 1.08 14.06
N LEU A 45 -27.77 0.21 14.68
CA LEU A 45 -28.22 -0.70 15.73
C LEU A 45 -27.91 -0.20 17.15
N ALA A 46 -26.93 0.68 17.31
CA ALA A 46 -26.47 1.11 18.62
C ALA A 46 -27.48 2.03 19.32
N ASP A 47 -27.72 1.75 20.59
CA ASP A 47 -28.33 2.72 21.51
C ASP A 47 -27.25 3.64 22.07
N PHE A 48 -27.20 4.89 21.60
CA PHE A 48 -26.25 5.90 22.04
C PHE A 48 -26.51 6.44 23.45
N SER A 49 -27.62 6.05 24.08
CA SER A 49 -27.89 6.33 25.49
C SER A 49 -27.10 5.40 26.41
N ASP A 50 -26.71 4.21 25.90
CA ASP A 50 -25.85 3.27 26.60
C ASP A 50 -24.38 3.64 26.42
N ARG A 51 -23.71 3.90 27.56
CA ARG A 51 -22.27 4.23 27.59
C ARG A 51 -21.41 3.12 27.00
N THR A 52 -21.85 1.86 27.06
CA THR A 52 -21.13 0.71 26.51
C THR A 52 -21.02 0.80 24.99
N HIS A 53 -22.12 1.13 24.30
CA HIS A 53 -22.09 1.31 22.85
C HIS A 53 -21.22 2.51 22.45
N VAL A 54 -21.30 3.62 23.18
CA VAL A 54 -20.44 4.79 22.92
C VAL A 54 -18.96 4.44 23.12
N LEU A 55 -18.62 3.72 24.18
CA LEU A 55 -17.24 3.29 24.45
C LEU A 55 -16.75 2.29 23.40
N LEU A 56 -17.61 1.37 22.94
CA LEU A 56 -17.29 0.46 21.84
C LEU A 56 -17.00 1.23 20.55
N LEU A 57 -17.85 2.19 20.18
CA LEU A 57 -17.62 3.03 19.01
C LEU A 57 -16.29 3.78 19.09
N LEU A 58 -15.99 4.38 20.24
CA LEU A 58 -14.73 5.09 20.46
C LEU A 58 -13.53 4.14 20.37
N ALA A 59 -13.62 2.95 20.96
CA ALA A 59 -12.56 1.95 20.89
C ALA A 59 -12.33 1.46 19.45
N THR A 60 -13.40 1.19 18.71
CA THR A 60 -13.36 0.81 17.30
C THR A 60 -12.68 1.91 16.48
N ILE A 61 -13.16 3.16 16.55
CA ILE A 61 -12.56 4.27 15.82
C ILE A 61 -11.07 4.44 16.18
N ALA A 62 -10.73 4.40 17.47
CA ALA A 62 -9.36 4.56 17.93
C ALA A 62 -8.43 3.47 17.37
N ILE A 63 -8.81 2.20 17.49
CA ILE A 63 -7.99 1.06 17.04
C ILE A 63 -7.80 1.12 15.53
N TYR A 64 -8.90 1.23 14.78
CA TYR A 64 -8.84 1.16 13.33
C TYR A 64 -8.16 2.39 12.70
N THR A 65 -8.33 3.58 13.27
CA THR A 65 -7.61 4.77 12.81
C THR A 65 -6.10 4.61 12.97
N ILE A 66 -5.65 4.06 14.11
CA ILE A 66 -4.22 3.80 14.34
C ILE A 66 -3.70 2.75 13.35
N LEU A 67 -4.46 1.67 13.11
CA LEU A 67 -4.09 0.66 12.13
C LEU A 67 -4.01 1.24 10.71
N ALA A 68 -4.99 2.04 10.30
CA ALA A 68 -5.02 2.69 8.99
C ALA A 68 -3.83 3.63 8.80
N PHE A 69 -3.51 4.47 9.80
CA PHE A 69 -2.31 5.31 9.75
C PHE A 69 -1.03 4.49 9.76
N GLY A 70 -0.97 3.40 10.53
CA GLY A 70 0.17 2.48 10.54
C GLY A 70 0.43 1.85 9.17
N LEU A 71 -0.62 1.36 8.50
CA LEU A 71 -0.53 0.82 7.14
C LEU A 71 -0.10 1.89 6.14
N PHE A 72 -0.67 3.09 6.23
CA PHE A 72 -0.31 4.19 5.33
C PHE A 72 1.15 4.61 5.51
N ALA A 73 1.60 4.76 6.76
CA ALA A 73 2.99 5.07 7.09
C ALA A 73 3.94 3.95 6.60
N LEU A 74 3.56 2.68 6.78
CA LEU A 74 4.34 1.55 6.30
C LEU A 74 4.45 1.56 4.76
N GLY A 75 3.34 1.77 4.06
CA GLY A 75 3.33 1.89 2.61
C GLY A 75 4.21 3.04 2.11
N ALA A 76 4.12 4.21 2.75
CA ALA A 76 4.98 5.36 2.45
C ALA A 76 6.47 5.05 2.70
N HIS A 77 6.77 4.35 3.80
CA HIS A 77 8.14 3.96 4.16
C HIS A 77 8.73 2.97 3.14
N VAL A 78 7.97 1.94 2.77
CA VAL A 78 8.38 0.96 1.75
C VAL A 78 8.61 1.66 0.41
N ASN A 79 7.68 2.50 -0.04
CA ASN A 79 7.83 3.26 -1.29
C ASN A 79 9.07 4.17 -1.28
N HIS A 80 9.36 4.84 -0.15
CA HIS A 80 10.56 5.65 0.00
C HIS A 80 11.83 4.81 -0.15
N ASN A 81 11.89 3.65 0.50
CA ASN A 81 13.04 2.74 0.42
C ASN A 81 13.22 2.19 -1.00
N THR A 82 12.14 1.77 -1.67
CA THR A 82 12.18 1.29 -3.06
C THR A 82 12.72 2.37 -4.00
N ARG A 83 12.27 3.63 -3.86
CA ARG A 83 12.80 4.75 -4.66
C ARG A 83 14.28 5.00 -4.44
N ARG A 84 14.77 4.87 -3.20
CA ARG A 84 16.21 5.02 -2.90
C ARG A 84 17.05 3.93 -3.55
N VAL A 85 16.58 2.67 -3.50
CA VAL A 85 17.26 1.56 -4.15
C VAL A 85 17.29 1.75 -5.67
N LEU A 86 16.14 2.11 -6.27
CA LEU A 86 16.06 2.35 -7.71
C LEU A 86 17.02 3.46 -8.16
N LYS A 87 17.06 4.56 -7.41
CA LYS A 87 17.99 5.67 -7.67
C LYS A 87 19.46 5.25 -7.54
N ALA A 88 19.79 4.40 -6.57
CA ALA A 88 21.15 3.88 -6.41
C ALA A 88 21.56 3.01 -7.61
N ILE A 89 20.65 2.16 -8.11
CA ILE A 89 20.89 1.33 -9.30
C ILE A 89 21.09 2.20 -10.54
N GLU A 90 20.26 3.23 -10.74
CA GLU A 90 20.38 4.18 -11.86
C GLU A 90 21.74 4.91 -11.87
N LEU A 91 22.20 5.36 -10.69
CA LEU A 91 23.51 6.00 -10.54
C LEU A 91 24.67 5.05 -10.85
N LEU A 92 24.57 3.79 -10.41
CA LEU A 92 25.58 2.76 -10.72
C LEU A 92 25.63 2.45 -12.22
N GLY A 93 24.48 2.28 -12.86
CA GLY A 93 24.40 2.04 -14.30
C GLY A 93 24.96 3.21 -15.12
N SER A 94 24.67 4.45 -14.70
CA SER A 94 25.20 5.65 -15.35
C SER A 94 26.73 5.75 -15.26
N ARG A 95 27.32 5.33 -14.14
CA ARG A 95 28.77 5.33 -13.94
C ARG A 95 29.49 4.27 -14.79
N SER A 96 28.91 3.07 -14.91
CA SER A 96 29.48 2.02 -15.77
C SER A 96 29.44 2.36 -17.27
N ALA A 97 28.48 3.18 -17.70
CA ALA A 97 28.41 3.67 -19.08
C ALA A 97 29.44 4.77 -19.38
N ASP A 98 29.87 5.52 -18.35
CA ASP A 98 30.87 6.59 -18.45
C ASP A 98 32.31 6.03 -18.43
N ASP A 99 32.59 5.00 -17.61
CA ASP A 99 33.89 4.29 -17.54
C ASP A 99 34.19 3.42 -18.79
N GLY A 100 33.23 3.21 -19.67
CA GLY A 100 33.36 2.42 -20.91
C GLY A 100 33.69 3.23 -22.17
N ARG A 101 33.93 4.55 -22.03
CA ARG A 101 34.41 5.46 -23.08
C ARG A 101 35.87 5.84 -22.86
#